data_AF-A0A168RF22-F1
#
_entry.id   AF-A0A168RF22-F1
#
_cell.length_a   1.000
_cell.length_b   1.000
_cell.length_c   1.000
_cell.angle_alpha   90.00
_cell.angle_beta   90.00
_cell.angle_gamma   90.00
#
_symmetry.space_group_name_H-M   'P 1'
#
loop_
_entity.id
_entity.type
_entity.pdbx_description
1 polymer ?
#
loop_
_entity_poly.entity_id
_entity_poly.type
_entity_poly.pdbx_seq_one_letter_code
_entity_poly.pdbx_strand_id
1 'polypeptide(L)'
;MEQHNDKRRYLTNLPIELVQLMAGFPTYGRFFYLARTALNPPTSLCKKLFPAISERHDRLAAKELSPSDPIQSSLAENAFVQVIMMFRKTFIQNSVLMVELHSCYPI
;
A
#
# COMPACT_ATOMS: atom_id res chain seq x y z
N MET A 1 32.10 24.19 0.17
CA MET A 1 30.76 23.99 0.73
C MET A 1 30.21 22.69 0.15
N GLU A 2 30.49 21.56 0.79
CA GLU A 2 29.82 20.30 0.47
C GLU A 2 28.39 20.37 1.02
N GLN A 3 27.41 20.41 0.14
CA GLN A 3 26.04 20.12 0.55
C GLN A 3 25.95 18.61 0.73
N HIS A 4 25.98 18.19 1.99
CA HIS A 4 25.68 16.83 2.40
C HIS A 4 24.22 16.56 2.03
N ASN A 5 24.02 16.01 0.83
CA ASN A 5 22.73 15.59 0.32
C ASN A 5 22.25 14.44 1.21
N ASP A 6 21.37 14.75 2.16
CA ASP A 6 20.68 13.77 2.99
C ASP A 6 19.81 12.91 2.06
N LYS A 7 20.44 11.87 1.51
CA LYS A 7 19.85 10.89 0.62
C LYS A 7 18.76 10.20 1.42
N ARG A 8 17.52 10.68 1.32
CA ARG A 8 16.34 9.96 1.81
C ARG A 8 16.33 8.59 1.12
N ARG A 9 16.72 7.55 1.85
CA ARG A 9 16.79 6.17 1.35
C ARG A 9 15.47 5.47 1.69
N TYR A 10 14.89 4.75 0.74
CA TYR A 10 13.84 3.75 1.03
C TYR A 10 14.49 2.47 1.60
N LEU A 11 13.69 1.41 1.81
CA LEU A 11 14.14 0.05 2.16
C LEU A 11 15.17 -0.57 1.18
N THR A 12 15.48 0.11 0.07
CA THR A 12 16.47 -0.30 -0.94
C THR A 12 17.63 0.70 -0.98
N ASN A 13 18.85 0.24 -1.24
CA ASN A 13 20.06 1.09 -1.42
C ASN A 13 20.01 2.01 -2.67
N LEU A 14 18.87 2.08 -3.35
CA LEU A 14 18.67 2.86 -4.58
C LEU A 14 18.20 4.29 -4.26
N PRO A 15 18.67 5.30 -5.01
CA PRO A 15 18.14 6.66 -4.93
C PRO A 15 16.63 6.70 -5.24
N ILE A 16 15.88 7.58 -4.58
CA ILE A 16 14.43 7.76 -4.81
C ILE A 16 14.15 8.10 -6.27
N GLU A 17 14.98 8.96 -6.85
CA GLU A 17 14.87 9.41 -8.22
C GLU A 17 15.02 8.23 -9.19
N LEU A 18 15.89 7.26 -8.86
CA LEU A 18 16.05 6.05 -9.65
C LEU A 18 14.84 5.12 -9.53
N VAL A 19 14.30 4.95 -8.33
CA VAL A 19 13.07 4.15 -8.11
C VAL A 19 11.89 4.75 -8.90
N GLN A 20 11.77 6.08 -8.91
CA GLN A 20 10.74 6.79 -9.68
C GLN A 20 10.94 6.61 -11.19
N LEU A 21 12.17 6.81 -11.69
CA LEU A 21 12.51 6.59 -13.10
C LEU A 21 12.12 5.18 -13.56
N MET A 22 12.46 4.16 -12.76
CA MET A 22 12.15 2.76 -13.07
C MET A 22 10.65 2.46 -13.04
N ALA A 23 9.88 3.19 -12.25
CA ALA A 23 8.42 3.09 -12.23
C ALA A 23 7.74 3.90 -13.35
N GLY A 24 8.51 4.42 -14.32
CA GLY A 24 8.00 5.16 -15.48
C GLY A 24 7.67 6.61 -15.21
N PHE A 25 8.05 7.13 -14.03
CA PHE A 25 7.84 8.55 -13.71
C PHE A 25 8.96 9.41 -14.32
N PRO A 26 8.64 10.60 -14.85
CA PRO A 26 9.66 11.53 -15.32
C PRO A 26 10.55 12.00 -14.15
N THR A 27 11.87 12.00 -14.35
CA THR A 27 12.86 12.45 -13.35
C THR A 27 12.91 13.97 -13.21
N TYR A 28 12.46 14.69 -14.24
CA TYR A 28 12.33 16.14 -14.27
C TYR A 28 11.04 16.51 -14.99
N GLY A 29 10.14 17.23 -14.33
CA GLY A 29 8.88 17.69 -14.93
C GLY A 29 7.68 17.65 -13.98
N ARG A 30 6.50 17.98 -14.52
CA ARG A 30 5.24 17.88 -13.79
C ARG A 30 4.90 16.39 -13.62
N PHE A 31 4.70 15.95 -12.38
CA PHE A 31 4.22 14.58 -12.11
C PHE A 31 2.80 14.42 -12.64
N PHE A 32 2.60 13.51 -13.59
CA PHE A 32 1.26 13.06 -13.98
C PHE A 32 0.80 12.01 -12.98
N TYR A 33 0.30 12.44 -11.84
CA TYR A 33 -0.48 11.54 -10.99
C TYR A 33 -1.92 11.54 -11.48
N LEU A 34 -2.48 10.35 -11.74
CA LEU A 34 -3.92 10.20 -11.65
C LEU A 34 -4.28 10.57 -10.21
N ALA A 35 -5.04 11.65 -10.03
CA ALA A 35 -5.60 11.99 -8.74
C ALA A 35 -6.34 10.75 -8.24
N ARG A 36 -5.94 10.21 -7.07
CA ARG A 36 -6.69 9.12 -6.46
C ARG A 36 -8.14 9.56 -6.40
N THR A 37 -9.05 8.71 -6.84
CA THR A 37 -10.48 8.99 -6.73
C THR A 37 -10.77 9.41 -5.28
N ALA A 38 -11.31 10.61 -5.09
CA ALA A 38 -11.53 11.19 -3.77
C ALA A 38 -12.46 10.36 -2.87
N LEU A 39 -13.17 9.39 -3.47
CA LEU A 39 -14.06 8.49 -2.79
C LEU A 39 -13.28 7.34 -2.15
N ASN A 40 -13.43 7.21 -0.83
CA ASN A 40 -13.00 6.03 -0.11
C ASN A 40 -13.94 4.87 -0.45
N PRO A 41 -13.43 3.73 -0.91
CA PRO A 41 -14.29 2.58 -1.19
C PRO A 41 -14.98 2.10 0.10
N PRO A 42 -16.23 1.59 0.02
CA PRO A 42 -16.94 1.08 1.19
C PRO A 42 -16.13 0.01 1.93
N THR A 43 -16.11 0.07 3.26
CA THR A 43 -15.35 -0.88 4.09
C THR A 43 -15.79 -2.34 3.85
N SER A 44 -17.08 -2.56 3.59
CA SER A 44 -17.63 -3.88 3.26
C SER A 44 -17.03 -4.45 1.97
N LEU A 45 -16.78 -3.60 0.97
CA LEU A 45 -16.13 -3.98 -0.28
C LEU A 45 -14.64 -4.25 -0.07
N CYS A 46 -13.95 -3.41 0.70
CA CYS A 46 -12.54 -3.62 1.06
C CYS A 46 -12.30 -4.95 1.78
N LYS A 47 -13.21 -5.37 2.66
CA LYS A 47 -13.11 -6.64 3.41
C LYS A 47 -13.27 -7.88 2.53
N LYS A 48 -13.92 -7.76 1.36
CA LYS A 48 -14.06 -8.86 0.41
C LYS A 48 -12.76 -9.18 -0.32
N LEU A 49 -11.88 -8.21 -0.53
CA LEU A 49 -10.55 -8.47 -1.05
C LEU A 49 -9.67 -9.07 0.06
N PHE A 50 -9.11 -10.25 -0.18
CA PHE A 50 -8.19 -10.93 0.75
C PHE A 50 -8.75 -11.13 2.18
N PRO A 51 -9.95 -11.71 2.39
CA PRO A 51 -10.66 -11.69 3.67
C PRO A 51 -9.83 -12.14 4.88
N ALA A 52 -8.93 -13.10 4.70
CA ALA A 52 -7.99 -13.57 5.73
C ALA A 52 -7.12 -12.45 6.35
N ILE A 53 -6.81 -11.39 5.60
CA ILE A 53 -6.03 -10.25 6.12
C ILE A 53 -6.86 -9.41 7.10
N SER A 54 -8.18 -9.38 6.96
CA SER A 54 -9.04 -8.70 7.94
C SER A 54 -9.08 -9.47 9.26
N GLU A 55 -9.23 -10.80 9.19
CA GLU A 55 -9.14 -11.65 10.37
C GLU A 55 -7.77 -11.53 11.05
N ARG A 56 -6.67 -11.54 10.27
CA ARG A 56 -5.33 -11.32 10.84
C ARG A 56 -5.19 -9.95 11.50
N HIS A 57 -5.73 -8.90 10.90
CA HIS A 57 -5.69 -7.56 11.49
C HIS A 57 -6.44 -7.50 12.83
N ASP A 58 -7.66 -8.07 12.89
CA ASP A 58 -8.46 -8.10 14.12
C ASP A 58 -7.75 -8.91 15.22
N ARG A 59 -7.09 -10.02 14.85
CA ARG A 59 -6.26 -10.82 15.78
C ARG A 59 -5.04 -10.04 16.28
N LEU A 60 -4.41 -9.23 15.45
CA LEU A 60 -3.29 -8.38 15.86
C LEU A 60 -3.75 -7.26 16.81
N ALA A 61 -4.89 -6.63 16.53
CA ALA A 61 -5.48 -5.61 17.38
C ALA A 61 -5.90 -6.17 18.76
N ALA A 62 -6.47 -7.38 18.79
CA ALA A 62 -6.82 -8.07 20.03
C ALA A 62 -5.59 -8.45 20.87
N LYS A 63 -4.47 -8.79 20.22
CA LYS A 63 -3.18 -9.09 20.88
C LYS A 63 -2.53 -7.87 21.51
N GLU A 64 -2.65 -6.68 20.91
CA GLU A 64 -2.20 -5.44 21.57
C GLU A 64 -2.99 -5.15 22.85
N LEU A 65 -4.25 -5.58 22.91
CA LEU A 65 -5.14 -5.38 24.06
C LEU A 65 -4.96 -6.40 25.20
N SER A 66 -4.32 -7.56 24.94
CA SER A 66 -4.20 -8.66 25.90
C SER A 66 -2.74 -9.13 26.06
N PRO A 67 -2.08 -8.90 27.21
CA PRO A 67 -0.66 -9.20 27.41
C PRO A 67 -0.31 -10.70 27.55
N SER A 68 -1.30 -11.60 27.55
CA SER A 68 -1.15 -12.94 28.17
C SER A 68 -0.71 -14.07 27.23
N ASP A 69 -0.67 -13.88 25.91
CA ASP A 69 -0.34 -14.96 24.96
C ASP A 69 0.93 -14.67 24.12
N PRO A 70 1.97 -15.52 24.18
CA PRO A 70 3.24 -15.27 23.53
C PRO A 70 3.25 -15.85 22.10
N ILE A 71 2.45 -15.29 21.20
CA ILE A 71 2.78 -15.35 19.76
C ILE A 71 3.25 -13.96 19.39
N GLN A 72 4.56 -13.72 19.46
CA GLN A 72 5.17 -12.48 18.99
C GLN A 72 4.81 -12.27 17.52
N SER A 73 3.85 -11.39 17.23
CA SER A 73 3.70 -10.88 15.87
C SER A 73 4.94 -10.07 15.56
N SER A 74 5.73 -10.50 14.57
CA SER A 74 6.91 -9.73 14.19
C SER A 74 6.48 -8.36 13.61
N LEU A 75 7.33 -7.35 13.75
CA LEU A 75 7.14 -6.03 13.14
C LEU A 75 6.81 -6.15 11.64
N ALA A 76 7.41 -7.15 10.96
CA ALA A 76 7.16 -7.44 9.56
C ALA A 76 5.74 -7.96 9.30
N GLU A 77 5.15 -8.79 10.17
CA GLU A 77 3.77 -9.24 10.02
C GLU A 77 2.79 -8.06 10.10
N ASN A 78 2.99 -7.20 11.11
CA ASN A 78 2.14 -6.02 11.30
C ASN A 78 2.27 -5.06 10.11
N ALA A 79 3.49 -4.79 9.65
CA ALA A 79 3.74 -3.95 8.48
C ALA A 79 3.13 -4.56 7.20
N PHE A 80 3.26 -5.88 7.01
CA PHE A 80 2.71 -6.56 5.84
C PHE A 80 1.18 -6.50 5.81
N VAL A 81 0.51 -6.77 6.93
CA VAL A 81 -0.96 -6.65 7.06
C VAL A 81 -1.40 -5.22 6.73
N GLN A 82 -0.70 -4.20 7.24
CA GLN A 82 -1.01 -2.80 6.92
C GLN A 82 -0.83 -2.47 5.43
N VAL A 83 0.25 -2.95 4.80
CA VAL A 83 0.48 -2.74 3.36
C VAL A 83 -0.65 -3.35 2.54
N ILE A 84 -1.08 -4.58 2.86
CA ILE A 84 -2.21 -5.19 2.14
C ILE A 84 -3.51 -4.42 2.38
N MET A 85 -3.77 -3.93 3.60
CA MET A 85 -4.94 -3.10 3.87
C MET A 85 -4.94 -1.79 3.08
N MET A 86 -3.79 -1.15 2.93
CA MET A 86 -3.64 0.04 2.09
C MET A 86 -3.80 -0.30 0.60
N PHE A 87 -3.25 -1.43 0.17
CA PHE A 87 -3.34 -1.93 -1.19
C PHE A 87 -4.78 -2.18 -1.63
N ARG A 88 -5.63 -2.76 -0.76
CA ARG A 88 -7.05 -2.99 -1.06
C ARG A 88 -7.78 -1.71 -1.47
N LYS A 89 -7.53 -0.60 -0.76
CA LYS A 89 -8.16 0.69 -1.07
C LYS A 89 -7.72 1.19 -2.44
N THR A 90 -6.41 1.18 -2.70
CA THR A 90 -5.86 1.64 -3.99
C THR A 90 -6.28 0.73 -5.15
N PHE A 91 -6.38 -0.58 -4.90
CA PHE A 91 -6.82 -1.55 -5.90
C PHE A 91 -8.26 -1.29 -6.33
N ILE A 92 -9.19 -1.16 -5.38
CA ILE A 92 -10.60 -0.89 -5.69
C ILE A 92 -10.77 0.48 -6.35
N GLN A 93 -10.05 1.50 -5.89
CA GLN A 93 -10.09 2.83 -6.50
C GLN A 93 -9.65 2.81 -7.96
N ASN A 94 -8.57 2.08 -8.26
CA ASN A 94 -8.01 2.01 -9.60
C ASN A 94 -8.72 0.99 -10.49
N SER A 95 -9.38 -0.03 -9.92
CA SER A 95 -10.11 -1.03 -10.68
C SER A 95 -11.34 -0.47 -11.38
N VAL A 96 -11.89 0.66 -10.93
CA VAL A 96 -12.98 1.37 -11.62
C VAL A 96 -12.58 1.70 -13.06
N LEU A 97 -11.36 2.19 -13.27
CA LEU A 97 -10.84 2.46 -14.60
C LEU A 97 -10.63 1.17 -15.41
N MET A 98 -10.21 0.09 -14.76
CA MET A 98 -10.00 -1.19 -15.43
C MET A 98 -11.31 -1.82 -15.91
N VAL A 99 -12.40 -1.72 -15.13
CA VAL A 99 -13.71 -2.22 -15.57
C VAL A 99 -14.33 -1.35 -16.67
N GLU A 100 -14.03 -0.04 -16.68
CA GLU A 100 -14.53 0.90 -17.69
C GLU A 100 -13.80 0.75 -19.04
N LEU A 101 -12.46 0.63 -19.01
CA LEU A 101 -11.65 0.50 -20.23
C LEU A 101 -11.60 -0.93 -20.76
N HIS A 102 -11.62 -1.94 -19.88
CA HIS A 102 -11.36 -3.34 -20.22
C HIS A 102 -12.30 -4.30 -19.46
N SER A 103 -13.61 -4.20 -19.72
CA SER A 103 -14.66 -4.96 -19.04
C SER A 103 -14.53 -6.49 -19.10
N CYS A 104 -13.74 -7.02 -20.04
CA CYS A 104 -13.51 -8.46 -20.21
C CYS A 104 -12.21 -8.97 -19.55
N TYR A 105 -11.48 -8.12 -18.83
CA TYR A 105 -10.24 -8.50 -18.16
C TYR A 105 -10.54 -9.17 -16.81
N PRO A 106 -9.96 -10.35 -16.50
CA PRO A 106 -10.08 -10.93 -15.17
C PRO A 106 -9.32 -10.08 -14.14
N ILE A 107 -10.00 -9.74 -13.05
CA ILE A 107 -9.51 -8.94 -11.92
C ILE A 107 -9.18 -9.85 -10.75
#